data_AF-A0A4R6UDY0-F1
#
_entry.id   AF-A0A4R6UDY0-F1
#
_cell.length_a   1.000
_cell.length_b   1.000
_cell.length_c   1.000
_cell.angle_alpha   90.00
_cell.angle_beta   90.00
_cell.angle_gamma   90.00
#
_symmetry.space_group_name_H-M   'P 1'
#
loop_
_entity.id
_entity.type
_entity.pdbx_description
1 polymer ?
#
loop_
_entity_poly.entity_id
_entity_poly.type
_entity_poly.pdbx_seq_one_letter_code
_entity_poly.pdbx_strand_id
1 'polypeptide(L)'
;MHFLTRTLLLSLSIILPATVIAHSGTDPKTELSKNLKQSKALHAAINGSLNTQQRLELLQQQVRILENRIHTLRDAMIRDFPHVKEAMSRYRINYIDITDTTLVDLKQTLEQMNALMSESSALQPAVP
;
A
#
# COMPACT_ATOMS: atom_id res chain seq x y z
N MET A 1 10.75 31.14 33.57
CA MET A 1 9.71 31.91 32.88
C MET A 1 9.97 31.87 31.39
N HIS A 2 8.92 31.67 30.58
CA HIS A 2 8.85 31.64 29.11
C HIS A 2 9.57 30.44 28.46
N PHE A 3 8.94 29.33 28.02
CA PHE A 3 7.67 29.13 27.30
C PHE A 3 7.44 30.12 26.15
N LEU A 4 7.23 29.56 24.94
CA LEU A 4 6.96 30.19 23.63
C LEU A 4 8.21 30.73 22.91
N THR A 5 8.66 30.13 21.81
CA THR A 5 7.99 30.10 20.49
C THR A 5 8.62 28.99 19.62
N ARG A 6 7.93 27.86 19.40
CA ARG A 6 7.34 27.47 18.11
C ARG A 6 7.93 28.15 16.87
N THR A 7 8.13 27.31 15.84
CA THR A 7 8.29 27.61 14.39
C THR A 7 9.64 28.14 13.92
N LEU A 8 10.47 27.23 13.39
CA LEU A 8 11.45 27.33 12.28
C LEU A 8 12.49 26.22 12.55
N LEU A 9 12.77 25.21 11.72
CA LEU A 9 12.79 25.10 10.26
C LEU A 9 12.51 23.64 9.88
N LEU A 10 11.38 23.44 9.20
CA LEU A 10 11.12 22.31 8.32
C LEU A 10 12.12 22.37 7.16
N SER A 11 13.21 21.60 7.23
CA SER A 11 14.04 21.34 6.06
C SER A 11 14.93 20.12 6.32
N LEU A 12 14.39 18.92 6.08
CA LEU A 12 15.24 17.79 5.73
C LEU A 12 14.57 16.97 4.61
N SER A 13 14.85 17.46 3.40
CA SER A 13 15.10 16.68 2.18
C SER A 13 14.24 15.44 1.95
N ILE A 14 13.16 15.68 1.22
CA ILE A 14 12.57 14.75 0.27
C ILE A 14 13.68 14.27 -0.67
N ILE A 15 14.15 13.04 -0.46
CA ILE A 15 14.77 12.25 -1.52
C ILE A 15 13.97 10.96 -1.55
N LEU A 16 12.81 10.99 -2.21
CA LEU A 16 12.24 9.75 -2.73
C LEU A 16 13.19 9.29 -3.84
N PRO A 17 13.76 8.07 -3.78
CA PRO A 17 14.29 7.47 -4.98
C PRO A 17 13.08 7.19 -5.89
N ALA A 18 12.85 8.08 -6.85
CA ALA A 18 12.00 7.83 -8.00
C ALA A 18 12.71 6.83 -8.92
N THR A 19 12.81 5.59 -8.46
CA THR A 19 13.28 4.46 -9.25
C THR A 19 12.31 3.31 -9.07
N VAL A 20 11.11 3.44 -9.65
CA VAL A 20 10.40 2.29 -10.17
C VAL A 20 10.56 2.34 -11.69
N ILE A 21 11.76 1.97 -12.12
CA ILE A 21 12.03 1.68 -13.53
C ILE A 21 11.37 0.33 -13.81
N ALA A 22 10.25 0.39 -14.51
CA ALA A 22 9.75 -0.57 -15.50
C ALA A 22 10.32 -2.00 -15.39
N HIS A 23 9.64 -2.89 -14.67
CA HIS A 23 9.88 -4.34 -14.73
C HIS A 23 8.57 -5.12 -14.92
N SER A 24 7.78 -4.77 -15.93
CA SER A 24 6.81 -5.71 -16.49
C SER A 24 6.87 -5.67 -18.02
N GLY A 25 7.85 -6.39 -18.57
CA GLY A 25 7.76 -6.91 -19.93
C GLY A 25 6.64 -7.94 -20.10
N THR A 26 5.92 -8.28 -19.01
CA THR A 26 4.78 -9.18 -18.98
C THR A 26 3.50 -8.43 -19.39
N ASP A 27 2.66 -9.09 -20.19
CA ASP A 27 1.31 -8.62 -20.54
C ASP A 27 0.51 -8.28 -19.25
N PRO A 28 0.00 -7.03 -19.10
CA PRO A 28 -0.78 -6.62 -17.94
C PRO A 28 -1.95 -7.57 -17.62
N LYS A 29 -2.59 -8.14 -18.65
CA LYS A 29 -3.68 -9.11 -18.46
C LYS A 29 -3.20 -10.39 -17.79
N THR A 30 -2.00 -10.85 -18.12
CA THR A 30 -1.37 -12.02 -17.53
C THR A 30 -1.03 -11.77 -16.06
N GLU A 31 -0.42 -10.64 -15.74
CA GLU A 31 -0.05 -10.31 -14.36
C GLU A 31 -1.30 -10.10 -13.48
N LEU A 32 -2.35 -9.45 -14.01
CA LEU A 32 -3.64 -9.32 -13.30
C LEU A 32 -4.29 -10.67 -13.01
N SER A 33 -4.24 -11.61 -13.96
CA SER A 33 -4.77 -12.96 -13.78
C SER A 33 -4.01 -13.74 -12.70
N LYS A 34 -2.67 -13.65 -12.70
CA LYS A 34 -1.80 -14.24 -11.69
C LYS A 34 -2.11 -13.66 -10.30
N ASN A 35 -2.17 -12.34 -10.18
CA ASN A 35 -2.50 -11.67 -8.92
C ASN A 35 -3.90 -12.04 -8.41
N LEU A 36 -4.89 -12.19 -9.30
CA LEU A 36 -6.23 -12.65 -8.93
C LEU A 36 -6.20 -14.08 -8.36
N LYS A 37 -5.46 -15.00 -8.98
CA LYS A 37 -5.30 -16.37 -8.46
C LYS A 37 -4.64 -16.37 -7.08
N GLN A 38 -3.56 -15.60 -6.89
CA GLN A 38 -2.87 -15.47 -5.61
C GLN A 38 -3.79 -14.86 -4.54
N SER A 39 -4.56 -13.83 -4.87
CA SER A 39 -5.54 -13.22 -3.96
C SER A 39 -6.60 -14.23 -3.50
N LYS A 40 -7.11 -15.09 -4.41
CA LYS A 40 -8.07 -16.14 -4.04
C LYS A 40 -7.46 -17.19 -3.11
N ALA A 41 -6.22 -17.60 -3.38
CA ALA A 41 -5.50 -18.55 -2.54
C ALA A 41 -5.26 -17.98 -1.13
N LEU A 42 -4.84 -16.72 -1.02
CA LEU A 42 -4.64 -16.05 0.26
C LEU A 42 -5.95 -15.90 1.04
N HIS A 43 -7.06 -15.58 0.38
CA HIS A 43 -8.36 -15.48 1.05
C HIS A 43 -8.77 -16.82 1.67
N ALA A 44 -8.56 -17.94 0.97
CA ALA A 44 -8.80 -19.27 1.52
C ALA A 44 -7.86 -19.59 2.70
N ALA A 45 -6.57 -19.22 2.59
CA ALA A 45 -5.58 -19.44 3.64
C ALA A 45 -5.88 -18.63 4.93
N ILE A 46 -6.34 -17.38 4.79
CA ILE A 46 -6.74 -16.53 5.93
C ILE A 46 -7.87 -17.19 6.70
N ASN A 47 -8.91 -17.66 6.00
CA ASN A 47 -10.06 -18.32 6.61
C ASN A 47 -9.68 -19.65 7.29
N GLY A 48 -8.64 -20.33 6.82
CA GLY A 48 -8.12 -21.57 7.41
C GLY A 48 -7.04 -21.40 8.49
N SER A 49 -6.57 -20.17 8.75
CA SER A 49 -5.47 -19.93 9.70
C SER A 49 -5.90 -20.11 11.16
N LEU A 50 -5.01 -20.68 11.98
CA LEU A 50 -5.34 -21.11 13.34
C LEU A 50 -4.95 -20.11 14.43
N ASN A 51 -4.04 -19.16 14.14
CA ASN A 51 -3.64 -18.14 15.11
C ASN A 51 -3.55 -16.74 14.48
N THR A 52 -3.64 -15.73 15.34
CA THR A 52 -3.69 -14.31 14.96
C THR A 52 -2.45 -13.85 14.19
N GLN A 53 -1.27 -14.37 14.53
CA GLN A 53 -0.01 -13.97 13.90
C GLN A 53 0.05 -14.42 12.43
N GLN A 54 -0.26 -15.69 12.16
CA GLN A 54 -0.35 -16.23 10.80
C GLN A 54 -1.42 -15.51 9.99
N ARG A 55 -2.57 -15.23 10.61
CA ARG A 55 -3.69 -14.51 10.00
C ARG A 55 -3.25 -13.09 9.58
N LEU A 56 -2.42 -12.43 10.38
CA LEU A 56 -1.84 -11.11 10.09
C LEU A 56 -0.83 -11.15 8.93
N GLU A 57 0.11 -12.11 8.94
CA GLU A 57 1.09 -12.27 7.86
C GLU A 57 0.40 -12.51 6.51
N LEU A 58 -0.66 -13.32 6.51
CA LEU A 58 -1.46 -13.60 5.31
C LEU A 58 -2.23 -12.36 4.84
N LEU A 59 -2.76 -11.54 5.75
CA LEU A 59 -3.41 -10.27 5.41
C LEU A 59 -2.42 -9.28 4.80
N GLN A 60 -1.20 -9.17 5.35
CA GLN A 60 -0.14 -8.35 4.77
C GLN A 60 0.25 -8.82 3.37
N GLN A 61 0.32 -10.13 3.14
CA GLN A 61 0.53 -10.69 1.80
C GLN A 61 -0.63 -10.32 0.85
N GLN A 62 -1.88 -10.41 1.33
CA GLN A 62 -3.05 -10.08 0.51
C GLN A 62 -3.03 -8.61 0.09
N VAL A 63 -2.66 -7.70 0.97
CA VAL A 63 -2.51 -6.27 0.66
C VAL A 63 -1.46 -6.07 -0.43
N ARG A 64 -0.27 -6.66 -0.30
CA ARG A 64 0.79 -6.55 -1.33
C ARG A 64 0.30 -7.01 -2.72
N ILE A 65 -0.51 -8.07 -2.77
CA ILE A 65 -1.12 -8.52 -4.04
C ILE A 65 -2.13 -7.49 -4.58
N LEU A 66 -2.90 -6.84 -3.72
CA LEU A 66 -3.84 -5.78 -4.13
C LEU A 66 -3.10 -4.53 -4.64
N GLU A 67 -2.04 -4.11 -3.95
CA GLU A 67 -1.16 -3.01 -4.39
C GLU A 67 -0.61 -3.30 -5.79
N ASN A 68 -0.04 -4.49 -6.00
CA ASN A 68 0.48 -4.90 -7.30
C ASN A 68 -0.58 -4.89 -8.42
N ARG A 69 -1.83 -5.29 -8.11
CA ARG A 69 -2.94 -5.22 -9.07
C ARG A 69 -3.27 -3.79 -9.45
N ILE A 70 -3.30 -2.88 -8.49
CA ILE A 70 -3.62 -1.47 -8.73
C ILE A 70 -2.50 -0.80 -9.53
N HIS A 71 -1.23 -1.06 -9.21
CA HIS A 71 -0.11 -0.58 -10.03
C HIS A 71 -0.15 -1.14 -11.46
N THR A 72 -0.40 -2.43 -11.64
CA THR A 72 -0.51 -3.03 -12.98
C THR A 72 -1.64 -2.40 -13.79
N LEU A 73 -2.81 -2.17 -13.17
CA LEU A 73 -3.95 -1.51 -13.82
C LEU A 73 -3.62 -0.07 -14.19
N ARG A 74 -3.01 0.67 -13.27
CA ARG A 74 -2.58 2.04 -13.49
C ARG A 74 -1.60 2.13 -14.67
N ASP A 75 -0.56 1.31 -14.69
CA ASP A 75 0.45 1.35 -15.74
C ASP A 75 -0.16 1.01 -17.11
N ALA A 76 -1.11 0.08 -17.14
CA ALA A 76 -1.89 -0.20 -18.35
C ALA A 76 -2.75 1.00 -18.77
N MET A 77 -3.45 1.65 -17.84
CA MET A 77 -4.26 2.85 -18.15
C MET A 77 -3.42 4.02 -18.65
N ILE A 78 -2.26 4.29 -18.06
CA ILE A 78 -1.35 5.35 -18.52
C ILE A 78 -0.86 5.06 -19.95
N ARG A 79 -0.58 3.79 -20.25
CA ARG A 79 -0.14 3.37 -21.59
C ARG A 79 -1.23 3.52 -22.64
N ASP A 80 -2.45 3.07 -22.33
CA ASP A 80 -3.58 3.09 -23.26
C ASP A 80 -4.18 4.51 -23.39
N PHE A 81 -4.07 5.32 -22.33
CA PHE A 81 -4.65 6.66 -22.27
C PHE A 81 -3.65 7.69 -21.68
N PRO A 82 -2.56 8.02 -22.39
CA PRO A 82 -1.50 8.92 -21.90
C PRO A 82 -1.97 10.37 -21.66
N HIS A 83 -3.19 10.69 -22.09
CA HIS A 83 -3.82 11.99 -21.91
C HIS A 83 -4.74 12.07 -20.68
N VAL A 84 -4.94 10.99 -19.91
CA VAL A 84 -5.72 11.01 -18.66
C VAL A 84 -4.92 11.78 -17.60
N LYS A 85 -5.05 13.10 -17.67
CA LYS A 85 -4.47 14.09 -16.77
C LYS A 85 -5.60 14.85 -16.09
N GLU A 86 -5.29 15.52 -14.98
CA GLU A 86 -6.23 16.36 -14.23
C GLU A 86 -7.06 17.28 -15.14
N ALA A 87 -6.41 17.92 -16.13
CA ALA A 87 -7.03 18.84 -17.08
C ALA A 87 -8.12 18.22 -17.96
N MET A 88 -8.13 16.90 -18.13
CA MET A 88 -9.14 16.16 -18.91
C MET A 88 -10.25 15.58 -18.01
N SER A 89 -10.10 15.66 -16.69
CA SER A 89 -11.17 15.28 -15.76
C SER A 89 -12.20 16.40 -15.65
N ARG A 90 -13.49 16.04 -15.80
CA ARG A 90 -14.62 16.95 -15.50
C ARG A 90 -14.52 17.57 -14.09
N TYR A 91 -13.92 16.83 -13.16
CA TYR A 91 -13.81 17.20 -11.75
C TYR A 91 -12.45 17.78 -11.39
N ARG A 92 -11.54 17.95 -12.37
CA ARG A 92 -10.14 18.34 -12.14
C ARG A 92 -9.44 17.41 -11.14
N ILE A 93 -9.63 16.11 -11.34
CA ILE A 93 -9.01 15.08 -10.53
C ILE A 93 -7.92 14.38 -11.32
N ASN A 94 -6.73 14.27 -10.72
CA ASN A 94 -5.69 13.36 -11.18
C ASN A 94 -5.92 11.97 -10.57
N TYR A 95 -6.70 11.13 -11.25
CA TYR A 95 -7.08 9.80 -10.74
C TYR A 95 -5.87 8.89 -10.45
N ILE A 96 -4.80 9.03 -11.23
CA ILE A 96 -3.57 8.27 -11.04
C ILE A 96 -2.90 8.68 -9.73
N ASP A 97 -2.71 9.98 -9.53
CA ASP A 97 -2.09 10.55 -8.32
C ASP A 97 -2.88 10.19 -7.06
N ILE A 98 -4.20 10.38 -7.06
CA ILE A 98 -5.06 9.99 -5.92
C ILE A 98 -4.95 8.49 -5.62
N THR A 99 -4.85 7.66 -6.66
CA THR A 99 -4.67 6.21 -6.46
C THR A 99 -3.34 5.90 -5.77
N ASP A 100 -2.25 6.59 -6.13
CA ASP A 100 -0.96 6.42 -5.46
C ASP A 100 -1.00 6.83 -4.00
N THR A 101 -1.52 8.03 -3.72
CA THR A 101 -1.56 8.55 -2.35
C THR A 101 -2.41 7.64 -1.47
N THR A 102 -3.54 7.16 -1.99
CA THR A 102 -4.40 6.20 -1.28
C THR A 102 -3.69 4.87 -1.01
N LEU A 103 -2.87 4.37 -1.94
CA LEU A 103 -2.07 3.16 -1.72
C LEU A 103 -1.00 3.36 -0.64
N VAL A 104 -0.35 4.52 -0.62
CA VAL A 104 0.61 4.88 0.44
C VAL A 104 -0.08 4.93 1.81
N ASP A 105 -1.25 5.58 1.89
CA ASP A 105 -2.02 5.68 3.14
C ASP A 105 -2.50 4.29 3.63
N LEU A 106 -2.90 3.41 2.72
CA LEU A 106 -3.27 2.03 3.04
C LEU A 106 -2.08 1.26 3.65
N LYS A 107 -0.91 1.36 3.02
CA LYS A 107 0.31 0.72 3.53
C LYS A 107 0.69 1.22 4.93
N GLN A 108 0.65 2.53 5.13
CA GLN A 108 0.92 3.14 6.45
C GLN A 108 -0.08 2.67 7.51
N THR A 109 -1.37 2.60 7.16
CA THR A 109 -2.41 2.11 8.07
C THR A 109 -2.13 0.66 8.52
N LEU A 110 -1.68 -0.19 7.60
CA LEU A 110 -1.36 -1.58 7.92
C LEU A 110 -0.09 -1.73 8.76
N GLU A 111 0.92 -0.88 8.53
CA GLU A 111 2.12 -0.81 9.37
C GLU A 111 1.75 -0.38 10.81
N GLN A 112 0.86 0.60 10.95
CA GLN A 112 0.34 1.02 12.26
C GLN A 112 -0.44 -0.09 12.96
N MET A 113 -1.31 -0.81 12.25
CA MET A 113 -2.02 -1.97 12.81
C MET A 113 -1.05 -3.04 13.30
N ASN A 114 0.00 -3.34 12.52
CA ASN A 114 1.02 -4.31 12.90
C ASN A 114 1.80 -3.88 14.16
N ALA A 115 2.15 -2.58 14.25
CA ALA A 115 2.83 -2.03 15.42
C ALA A 115 1.96 -2.15 16.69
N LEU A 116 0.69 -1.75 16.63
CA LEU A 116 -0.25 -1.85 17.75
C LEU A 116 -0.44 -3.28 18.27
N MET A 117 -0.51 -4.25 17.34
CA MET A 117 -0.63 -5.66 17.72
C MET A 117 0.66 -6.19 18.35
N SER A 118 1.82 -5.75 17.87
CA SER A 118 3.12 -6.13 18.43
C SER A 118 3.30 -5.56 19.84
N GLU A 119 2.87 -4.32 20.08
CA GLU A 119 2.86 -3.68 21.40
C GLU A 119 1.88 -4.38 22.37
N SER A 120 0.70 -4.78 21.89
CA SER A 120 -0.28 -5.53 22.69
C SER A 120 0.22 -6.92 23.10
N SER A 121 1.06 -7.58 22.30
CA SER A 121 1.67 -8.86 22.64
C SER A 121 2.83 -8.71 23.65
N ALA A 122 3.53 -7.57 23.67
CA ALA A 122 4.61 -7.30 24.62
C ALA A 122 4.13 -6.95 26.05
N LEU A 123 2.84 -6.66 26.22
CA LEU A 123 2.23 -6.29 27.51
C LEU A 123 1.58 -7.46 28.25
N GLN A 124 1.64 -8.69 27.74
CA GLN A 124 1.18 -9.85 28.49
C GLN A 124 2.21 -10.18 29.61
N PRO A 125 1.83 -10.16 30.90
CA PRO A 125 2.75 -10.52 31.96
C PRO A 125 3.17 -11.98 31.79
N ALA A 126 4.47 -12.25 31.95
CA ALA A 126 4.98 -13.60 32.10
C ALA A 126 4.19 -14.28 33.21
N VAL A 127 3.36 -15.26 32.85
CA VAL A 127 2.65 -16.09 33.81
C VAL A 127 3.68 -16.98 34.50
N PRO A 128 3.86 -16.88 35.84
CA PRO A 128 4.76 -17.76 36.58
C PRO A 128 4.25 -19.21 36.64
#